data_AF-A0A5C7PU98-F1
#
_entry.id   AF-A0A5C7PU98-F1
#
_cell.length_a   1.000
_cell.length_b   1.000
_cell.length_c   1.000
_cell.angle_alpha   90.00
_cell.angle_beta   90.00
_cell.angle_gamma   90.00
#
_symmetry.space_group_name_H-M   'P 1'
#
loop_
_entity.id
_entity.type
_entity.pdbx_description
1 polymer ?
#
loop_
_entity_poly.entity_id
_entity_poly.type
_entity_poly.pdbx_seq_one_letter_code
_entity_poly.pdbx_strand_id
1 'polypeptide(L)'
;MFESTTWSKDMSLYRIQSTRAGATRVEKFEGRDHLVVPVVALQEGVVWPGNSEFPEFVPGSLLSVNPQGWNGKPVMIDHPSLSGEMVSANHPRVMERSRIGTIFNTLAKNNKLLMEAWLDLQKIESLGGDAAKMLSRIQKDEVVEVSVGVYTGMENLEGVWNKKKYKARWNSMTPDHLAILPEGTIGACSVAMGCGTRMLSSWKMDDDLLIVEAMRELYDDDQPRDDNGQWTDGG
;
A
#
# COMPACT_ATOMS: atom_id res chain seq x y z
N MET A 1 48.07 -16.76 -6.42
CA MET A 1 47.07 -17.31 -7.34
C MET A 1 45.81 -17.54 -6.54
N PHE A 2 44.88 -16.60 -6.58
CA PHE A 2 43.53 -16.79 -6.05
C PHE A 2 42.62 -16.76 -7.27
N GLU A 3 41.88 -17.85 -7.47
CA GLU A 3 40.91 -17.99 -8.54
C GLU A 3 39.75 -17.04 -8.29
N SER A 4 39.46 -16.16 -9.25
CA SER A 4 38.26 -15.35 -9.26
C SER A 4 37.09 -16.24 -9.68
N THR A 5 36.20 -16.56 -8.74
CA THR A 5 34.90 -17.17 -9.06
C THR A 5 34.11 -16.16 -9.90
N THR A 6 33.93 -16.49 -11.18
CA THR A 6 33.08 -15.70 -12.07
C THR A 6 31.62 -16.01 -11.72
N TRP A 7 30.92 -15.02 -11.19
CA TRP A 7 29.48 -15.10 -11.01
C TRP A 7 28.81 -15.07 -12.39
N SER A 8 28.00 -16.07 -12.69
CA SER A 8 27.20 -16.15 -13.91
C SER A 8 26.22 -14.98 -13.97
N LYS A 9 26.26 -14.21 -15.07
CA LYS A 9 25.39 -13.05 -15.38
C LYS A 9 23.92 -13.40 -15.68
N ASP A 10 23.42 -14.55 -15.22
CA ASP A 10 22.02 -14.94 -15.42
C ASP A 10 21.20 -14.63 -14.18
N MET A 11 21.10 -13.33 -13.86
CA MET A 11 20.08 -12.84 -12.95
C MET A 11 18.91 -12.34 -13.81
N SER A 12 17.98 -13.24 -14.11
CA SER A 12 16.73 -12.89 -14.76
C SER A 12 15.82 -12.20 -13.74
N LEU A 13 15.60 -10.90 -13.96
CA LEU A 13 14.56 -10.16 -13.23
C LEU A 13 13.22 -10.78 -13.65
N TYR A 14 12.47 -11.32 -12.69
CA TYR A 14 11.14 -11.88 -12.96
C TYR A 14 10.26 -10.77 -13.53
N ARG A 15 9.97 -10.83 -14.83
CA ARG A 15 8.89 -10.05 -15.45
C ARG A 15 7.59 -10.49 -14.80
N ILE A 16 6.97 -9.60 -14.03
CA ILE A 16 5.60 -9.81 -13.56
C ILE A 16 4.71 -9.81 -14.80
N GLN A 17 4.34 -10.99 -15.27
CA GLN A 17 3.41 -11.12 -16.38
C GLN A 17 2.10 -10.43 -15.98
N SER A 18 1.64 -9.53 -16.84
CA SER A 18 0.34 -8.85 -16.76
C SER A 18 -0.76 -9.88 -16.46
N THR A 19 -1.14 -9.98 -15.19
CA THR A 19 -2.34 -10.69 -14.81
C THR A 19 -3.55 -9.86 -15.25
N ARG A 20 -4.66 -10.53 -15.53
CA ARG A 20 -5.96 -9.91 -15.76
C ARG A 20 -6.16 -8.76 -14.76
N ALA A 21 -6.61 -7.60 -15.24
CA ALA A 21 -6.81 -6.42 -14.41
C ALA A 21 -7.68 -6.79 -13.17
N GLY A 22 -7.15 -6.56 -11.96
CA GLY A 22 -7.79 -6.95 -10.70
C GLY A 22 -7.57 -8.39 -10.23
N ALA A 23 -6.79 -9.22 -10.92
CA ALA A 23 -6.46 -10.58 -10.48
C ALA A 23 -5.36 -10.58 -9.41
N THR A 24 -5.52 -11.47 -8.43
CA THR A 24 -4.47 -11.78 -7.46
C THR A 24 -3.42 -12.70 -8.05
N ARG A 25 -2.21 -12.66 -7.50
CA ARG A 25 -1.13 -13.60 -7.81
C ARG A 25 -0.37 -14.00 -6.55
N VAL A 26 0.38 -15.09 -6.60
CA VAL A 26 1.28 -15.48 -5.52
C VAL A 26 2.70 -15.12 -5.93
N GLU A 27 3.40 -14.39 -5.07
CA GLU A 27 4.80 -14.00 -5.26
C GLU A 27 5.63 -14.37 -4.02
N LYS A 28 6.96 -14.46 -4.18
CA LYS A 28 7.88 -14.63 -3.03
C LYS A 28 8.44 -13.29 -2.57
N PHE A 29 8.36 -13.05 -1.26
CA PHE A 29 9.03 -11.94 -0.59
C PHE A 29 9.58 -12.43 0.76
N GLU A 30 10.84 -12.10 1.07
CA GLU A 30 11.55 -12.61 2.26
C GLU A 30 11.48 -14.15 2.40
N GLY A 31 11.57 -14.88 1.28
CA GLY A 31 11.51 -16.34 1.25
C GLY A 31 10.13 -16.95 1.52
N ARG A 32 9.08 -16.13 1.68
CA ARG A 32 7.72 -16.57 2.01
C ARG A 32 6.75 -16.23 0.89
N ASP A 33 5.73 -17.07 0.73
CA ASP A 33 4.68 -16.86 -0.26
C ASP A 33 3.72 -15.76 0.22
N HIS A 34 3.49 -14.79 -0.65
CA HIS A 34 2.59 -13.68 -0.45
C HIS A 34 1.49 -13.70 -1.51
N LEU A 35 0.23 -13.56 -1.08
CA LEU A 35 -0.86 -13.25 -2.00
C LEU A 35 -0.81 -11.76 -2.31
N VAL A 36 -0.46 -11.41 -3.54
CA VAL A 36 -0.46 -10.04 -4.01
C VAL A 36 -1.85 -9.67 -4.50
N VAL A 37 -2.43 -8.67 -3.84
CA VAL A 37 -3.78 -8.20 -4.08
C VAL A 37 -3.73 -6.76 -4.58
N PRO A 38 -4.22 -6.47 -5.80
CA PRO A 38 -4.36 -5.09 -6.26
C PRO A 38 -5.44 -4.36 -5.45
N VAL A 39 -5.22 -3.09 -5.11
CA VAL A 39 -6.11 -2.30 -4.25
C VAL A 39 -6.29 -0.88 -4.80
N VAL A 40 -7.54 -0.40 -4.79
CA VAL A 40 -7.83 1.05 -4.84
C VAL A 40 -8.04 1.49 -3.41
N ALA A 41 -7.04 2.14 -2.82
CA ALA A 41 -7.02 2.42 -1.38
C ALA A 41 -7.79 3.70 -1.01
N LEU A 42 -7.73 4.68 -1.90
CA LEU A 42 -8.41 5.97 -1.75
C LEU A 42 -8.67 6.55 -3.14
N GLN A 43 -9.67 7.42 -3.26
CA GLN A 43 -9.88 8.22 -4.45
C GLN A 43 -10.36 9.61 -4.09
N GLU A 44 -10.33 10.52 -5.06
CA GLU A 44 -10.95 11.83 -4.92
C GLU A 44 -12.43 11.72 -4.55
N GLY A 45 -12.84 12.54 -3.60
CA GLY A 45 -14.24 12.67 -3.24
C GLY A 45 -14.46 12.99 -1.78
N VAL A 46 -15.73 12.94 -1.39
CA VAL A 46 -16.15 13.16 0.00
C VAL A 46 -16.19 11.83 0.73
N VAL A 47 -15.35 11.70 1.75
CA VAL A 47 -15.26 10.56 2.66
C VAL A 47 -15.72 10.97 4.07
N TRP A 48 -16.06 10.00 4.91
CA TRP A 48 -16.33 10.25 6.32
C TRP A 48 -15.40 9.36 7.16
N PRO A 49 -14.22 9.87 7.56
CA PRO A 49 -13.28 9.10 8.38
C PRO A 49 -13.90 8.74 9.73
N GLY A 50 -13.57 7.56 10.26
CA GLY A 50 -14.19 7.04 11.48
C GLY A 50 -13.91 7.87 12.74
N ASN A 51 -12.89 8.72 12.71
CA ASN A 51 -12.50 9.63 13.79
C ASN A 51 -12.90 11.10 13.50
N SER A 52 -13.76 11.35 12.51
CA SER A 52 -14.20 12.70 12.14
C SER A 52 -15.68 12.93 12.44
N GLU A 53 -16.00 14.12 12.94
CA GLU A 53 -17.37 14.53 13.21
C GLU A 53 -18.14 14.93 11.94
N PHE A 54 -17.43 15.15 10.82
CA PHE A 54 -18.02 15.65 9.59
C PHE A 54 -17.39 15.04 8.34
N PRO A 55 -18.07 15.06 7.18
CA PRO A 55 -17.50 14.63 5.93
C PRO A 55 -16.37 15.55 5.45
N GLU A 56 -15.37 14.96 4.83
CA GLU A 56 -14.13 15.60 4.42
C GLU A 56 -13.88 15.37 2.93
N PHE A 57 -13.35 16.37 2.23
CA PHE A 57 -12.99 16.27 0.82
C PHE A 57 -11.52 15.90 0.66
N VAL A 58 -11.27 14.80 -0.06
CA VAL A 58 -9.97 14.35 -0.51
C VAL A 58 -9.75 14.85 -1.94
N PRO A 59 -8.82 15.78 -2.20
CA PRO A 59 -8.51 16.22 -3.56
C PRO A 59 -7.71 15.15 -4.31
N GLY A 60 -8.05 14.88 -5.58
CA GLY A 60 -7.29 13.92 -6.40
C GLY A 60 -5.82 14.30 -6.58
N SER A 61 -5.54 15.61 -6.64
CA SER A 61 -4.18 16.15 -6.73
C SER A 61 -3.32 15.76 -5.52
N LEU A 62 -3.91 15.63 -4.32
CA LEU A 62 -3.18 15.27 -3.10
C LEU A 62 -2.65 13.83 -3.15
N LEU A 63 -3.40 12.92 -3.79
CA LEU A 63 -2.99 11.52 -3.94
C LEU A 63 -1.72 11.37 -4.78
N SER A 64 -1.44 12.33 -5.66
CA SER A 64 -0.31 12.31 -6.59
C SER A 64 0.96 12.96 -6.02
N VAL A 65 0.91 13.60 -4.84
CA VAL A 65 2.06 14.34 -4.29
C VAL A 65 3.23 13.41 -3.97
N ASN A 66 2.98 12.30 -3.28
CA ASN A 66 4.00 11.28 -2.99
C ASN A 66 3.35 9.90 -2.78
N PRO A 67 2.84 9.26 -3.84
CA PRO A 67 2.20 7.95 -3.70
C PRO A 67 3.19 6.86 -3.23
N GLN A 68 4.47 6.97 -3.58
CA GLN A 68 5.48 5.98 -3.18
C GLN A 68 5.74 5.96 -1.66
N GLY A 69 5.38 7.03 -0.93
CA GLY A 69 5.49 7.07 0.53
C GLY A 69 4.64 6.02 1.27
N TRP A 70 3.71 5.37 0.57
CA TRP A 70 2.96 4.22 1.07
C TRP A 70 3.72 2.89 1.00
N ASN A 71 4.74 2.77 0.14
CA ASN A 71 5.50 1.53 0.03
C ASN A 71 6.24 1.23 1.34
N GLY A 72 6.25 -0.03 1.75
CA GLY A 72 6.83 -0.47 3.02
C GLY A 72 5.90 -0.26 4.23
N LYS A 73 4.75 0.41 4.06
CA LYS A 73 3.75 0.54 5.14
C LYS A 73 3.01 -0.77 5.38
N PRO A 74 2.58 -1.06 6.61
CA PRO A 74 1.93 -2.32 6.95
C PRO A 74 0.54 -2.44 6.34
N VAL A 75 0.16 -3.67 6.01
CA VAL A 75 -1.23 -4.07 5.78
C VAL A 75 -1.75 -4.75 7.04
N MET A 76 -2.90 -4.30 7.52
CA MET A 76 -3.53 -4.72 8.77
C MET A 76 -4.88 -5.39 8.50
N ILE A 77 -5.26 -6.32 9.39
CA ILE A 77 -6.64 -6.75 9.53
C ILE A 77 -7.36 -5.73 10.44
N ASP A 78 -8.24 -4.92 9.84
CA ASP A 78 -8.86 -3.75 10.49
C ASP A 78 -7.88 -2.63 10.94
N HIS A 79 -8.43 -1.50 11.41
CA HIS A 79 -7.65 -0.44 12.03
C HIS A 79 -7.10 -0.87 13.39
N PRO A 80 -5.79 -0.73 13.65
CA PRO A 80 -5.21 -1.11 14.93
C PRO A 80 -5.69 -0.19 16.05
N SER A 81 -6.01 -0.80 17.20
CA SER A 81 -6.33 -0.10 18.43
C SER A 81 -5.63 -0.74 19.63
N LEU A 82 -5.33 0.09 20.64
CA LEU A 82 -4.84 -0.34 21.95
C LEU A 82 -5.71 0.28 23.02
N SER A 83 -6.35 -0.55 23.84
CA SER A 83 -7.26 -0.13 24.91
C SER A 83 -8.41 0.79 24.43
N GLY A 84 -8.91 0.56 23.22
CA GLY A 84 -9.99 1.35 22.61
C GLY A 84 -9.51 2.57 21.82
N GLU A 85 -8.24 2.96 21.94
CA GLU A 85 -7.66 4.10 21.22
C GLU A 85 -7.05 3.66 19.90
N MET A 86 -7.31 4.41 18.83
CA MET A 86 -6.68 4.18 17.53
C MET A 86 -5.18 4.49 17.62
N VAL A 87 -4.36 3.61 17.06
CA VAL A 87 -2.89 3.77 17.08
C VAL A 87 -2.31 3.66 15.68
N SER A 88 -1.07 4.11 15.51
CA SER A 88 -0.32 3.86 14.29
C SER A 88 -0.02 2.37 14.13
N ALA A 89 -0.19 1.85 12.92
CA ALA A 89 0.28 0.52 12.59
C ALA A 89 1.80 0.45 12.46
N ASN A 90 2.49 1.60 12.34
CA ASN A 90 3.95 1.66 12.27
C ASN A 90 4.64 1.42 13.63
N HIS A 91 3.89 1.25 14.72
CA HIS A 91 4.46 0.86 16.01
C HIS A 91 4.92 -0.62 15.97
N PRO A 92 6.17 -0.95 16.37
CA PRO A 92 6.72 -2.32 16.27
C PRO A 92 5.83 -3.41 16.91
N ARG A 93 5.35 -3.18 18.14
CA ARG A 93 4.42 -4.09 18.84
C ARG A 93 3.08 -4.30 18.11
N VAL A 94 2.58 -3.28 17.40
CA VAL A 94 1.35 -3.40 16.61
C VAL A 94 1.63 -4.25 15.37
N MET A 95 2.75 -3.99 14.69
CA MET A 95 3.16 -4.79 13.54
C MET A 95 3.33 -6.27 13.90
N GLU A 96 4.07 -6.56 14.97
CA GLU A 96 4.32 -7.93 15.43
C GLU A 96 3.01 -8.68 15.72
N ARG A 97 2.04 -8.00 16.34
CA ARG A 97 0.77 -8.59 16.74
C ARG A 97 -0.19 -8.81 15.57
N SER A 98 -0.38 -7.83 14.69
CA SER A 98 -1.54 -7.83 13.76
C SER A 98 -1.23 -7.44 12.32
N ARG A 99 0.02 -7.17 11.95
CA ARG A 99 0.38 -6.99 10.52
C ARG A 99 0.18 -8.31 9.78
N ILE A 100 -0.52 -8.23 8.66
CA ILE A 100 -0.78 -9.35 7.75
C ILE A 100 -0.04 -9.23 6.41
N GLY A 101 0.61 -8.10 6.16
CA GLY A 101 1.34 -7.87 4.93
C GLY A 101 2.02 -6.51 4.86
N THR A 102 2.49 -6.18 3.66
CA THR A 102 3.17 -4.91 3.36
C THR A 102 2.64 -4.32 2.06
N ILE A 103 2.59 -2.99 1.98
CA ILE A 103 2.19 -2.25 0.78
C ILE A 103 3.39 -2.09 -0.15
N PHE A 104 3.20 -2.34 -1.44
CA PHE A 104 4.18 -2.06 -2.49
C PHE A 104 3.52 -1.53 -3.77
N ASN A 105 4.33 -1.06 -4.71
CA ASN A 105 3.91 -0.65 -6.06
C ASN A 105 2.78 0.39 -6.03
N THR A 106 2.87 1.35 -5.11
CA THR A 106 1.86 2.41 -4.96
C THR A 106 2.03 3.47 -6.05
N LEU A 107 0.94 3.94 -6.63
CA LEU A 107 0.92 5.07 -7.56
C LEU A 107 -0.42 5.80 -7.53
N ALA A 108 -0.45 6.98 -8.14
CA ALA A 108 -1.70 7.71 -8.36
C ALA A 108 -2.04 7.72 -9.86
N LYS A 109 -3.29 7.39 -10.21
CA LYS A 109 -3.79 7.50 -11.59
C LYS A 109 -5.27 7.80 -11.57
N ASN A 110 -5.72 8.71 -12.45
CA ASN A 110 -7.15 9.06 -12.59
C ASN A 110 -7.83 9.42 -11.25
N ASN A 111 -7.15 10.23 -10.43
CA ASN A 111 -7.62 10.64 -9.10
C ASN A 111 -7.85 9.47 -8.12
N LYS A 112 -7.12 8.35 -8.29
CA LYS A 112 -7.13 7.20 -7.39
C LYS A 112 -5.73 6.88 -6.90
N LEU A 113 -5.63 6.47 -5.64
CA LEU A 113 -4.45 5.88 -5.04
C LEU A 113 -4.53 4.37 -5.19
N LEU A 114 -3.64 3.83 -6.02
CA LEU A 114 -3.56 2.42 -6.37
C LEU A 114 -2.34 1.81 -5.71
N MET A 115 -2.44 0.58 -5.23
CA MET A 115 -1.31 -0.13 -4.61
C MET A 115 -1.49 -1.64 -4.70
N GLU A 116 -0.43 -2.36 -4.33
CA GLU A 116 -0.48 -3.79 -4.07
C GLU A 116 -0.38 -4.05 -2.57
N ALA A 117 -1.31 -4.84 -2.04
CA ALA A 117 -1.19 -5.45 -0.72
C ALA A 117 -0.53 -6.82 -0.87
N TRP A 118 0.71 -6.95 -0.38
CA TRP A 118 1.44 -8.21 -0.36
C TRP A 118 1.14 -8.92 0.96
N LEU A 119 0.20 -9.85 0.93
CA LEU A 119 -0.33 -10.53 2.10
C LEU A 119 0.47 -11.79 2.42
N ASP A 120 1.11 -11.82 3.59
CA ASP A 120 1.93 -12.94 4.06
C ASP A 120 1.02 -14.11 4.47
N LEU A 121 1.01 -15.16 3.65
CA LEU A 121 0.10 -16.29 3.83
C LEU A 121 0.34 -17.04 5.15
N GLN A 122 1.61 -17.19 5.55
CA GLN A 122 1.97 -17.87 6.79
C GLN A 122 1.57 -17.03 8.01
N LYS A 123 1.77 -15.71 7.94
CA LYS A 123 1.34 -14.81 9.01
C LYS A 123 -0.19 -14.83 9.17
N ILE A 124 -0.93 -14.79 8.07
CA ILE A 124 -2.40 -14.88 8.10
C ILE A 124 -2.87 -16.21 8.68
N GLU A 125 -2.26 -17.33 8.27
CA GLU A 125 -2.57 -18.65 8.81
C GLU A 125 -2.33 -18.70 10.32
N SER A 126 -1.20 -18.16 10.80
CA SER A 126 -0.86 -18.13 12.22
C SER A 126 -1.82 -17.30 13.08
N LEU A 127 -2.41 -16.24 12.50
CA LEU A 127 -3.37 -15.38 13.19
C LEU A 127 -4.78 -16.00 13.19
N GLY A 128 -5.14 -16.74 12.14
CA GLY A 128 -6.46 -17.35 12.01
C GLY A 128 -7.59 -16.32 12.01
N GLY A 129 -8.75 -16.70 12.56
CA GLY A 129 -9.86 -15.79 12.84
C GLY A 129 -10.29 -14.94 11.63
N ASP A 130 -10.41 -13.63 11.84
CA ASP A 130 -10.85 -12.71 10.79
C ASP A 130 -9.80 -12.54 9.67
N ALA A 131 -8.51 -12.74 9.95
CA ALA A 131 -7.48 -12.73 8.90
C ALA A 131 -7.68 -13.91 7.94
N ALA A 132 -7.96 -15.11 8.45
CA ALA A 132 -8.25 -16.29 7.62
C ALA A 132 -9.56 -16.13 6.83
N LYS A 133 -10.61 -15.57 7.44
CA LYS A 133 -11.88 -15.25 6.72
C LYS A 133 -11.65 -14.24 5.60
N MET A 134 -10.91 -13.18 5.87
CA MET A 134 -10.55 -12.15 4.88
C MET A 134 -9.81 -12.78 3.69
N LEU A 135 -8.80 -13.61 3.96
CA LEU A 135 -8.05 -14.31 2.90
C LEU A 135 -8.97 -15.20 2.06
N SER A 136 -9.85 -15.98 2.71
CA SER A 136 -10.82 -16.84 2.02
C SER A 136 -11.73 -16.07 1.06
N ARG A 137 -12.19 -14.88 1.47
CA ARG A 137 -13.04 -14.01 0.64
C ARG A 137 -12.28 -13.49 -0.57
N ILE A 138 -11.06 -12.98 -0.38
CA ILE A 138 -10.22 -12.51 -1.49
C ILE A 138 -9.92 -13.63 -2.50
N GLN A 139 -9.65 -14.84 -2.01
CA GLN A 139 -9.39 -16.01 -2.85
C GLN A 139 -10.63 -16.51 -3.62
N LYS A 140 -11.84 -16.20 -3.13
CA LYS A 140 -13.12 -16.42 -3.84
C LYS A 140 -13.48 -15.29 -4.80
N ASP A 141 -12.51 -14.44 -5.13
CA ASP A 141 -12.67 -13.27 -5.99
C ASP A 141 -13.68 -12.22 -5.45
N GLU A 142 -13.98 -12.23 -4.16
CA GLU A 142 -14.79 -11.18 -3.55
C GLU A 142 -14.01 -9.86 -3.49
N VAL A 143 -14.70 -8.76 -3.80
CA VAL A 143 -14.20 -7.41 -3.52
C VAL A 143 -14.40 -7.13 -2.04
N VAL A 144 -13.31 -6.81 -1.34
CA VAL A 144 -13.30 -6.56 0.09
C VAL A 144 -13.11 -5.06 0.35
N GLU A 145 -13.88 -4.54 1.29
CA GLU A 145 -13.78 -3.17 1.79
C GLU A 145 -12.39 -2.91 2.37
N VAL A 146 -11.89 -1.70 2.15
CA VAL A 146 -10.58 -1.26 2.65
C VAL A 146 -10.70 0.11 3.28
N SER A 147 -9.72 0.44 4.10
CA SER A 147 -9.53 1.79 4.63
C SER A 147 -8.05 2.10 4.71
N VAL A 148 -7.71 3.37 4.88
CA VAL A 148 -6.34 3.83 5.05
C VAL A 148 -6.17 4.51 6.39
N GLY A 149 -5.09 4.18 7.09
CA GLY A 149 -4.57 4.99 8.17
C GLY A 149 -3.68 6.08 7.58
N VAL A 150 -3.98 7.33 7.92
CA VAL A 150 -3.31 8.47 7.31
C VAL A 150 -3.36 9.67 8.25
N TYR A 151 -2.23 10.38 8.37
CA TYR A 151 -2.21 11.67 9.03
C TYR A 151 -2.49 12.76 8.00
N THR A 152 -3.48 13.61 8.27
CA THR A 152 -3.92 14.62 7.31
C THR A 152 -3.78 16.01 7.91
N GLY A 153 -3.27 16.94 7.10
CA GLY A 153 -3.47 18.35 7.33
C GLY A 153 -4.85 18.75 6.79
N MET A 154 -5.54 19.62 7.53
CA MET A 154 -6.92 19.99 7.25
C MET A 154 -7.05 21.49 7.04
N GLU A 155 -7.83 21.86 6.02
CA GLU A 155 -8.32 23.20 5.79
C GLU A 155 -9.81 23.24 6.14
N ASN A 156 -10.21 24.16 7.03
CA ASN A 156 -11.61 24.40 7.38
C ASN A 156 -12.31 25.09 6.20
N LEU A 157 -12.76 24.28 5.26
CA LEU A 157 -13.38 24.71 4.02
C LEU A 157 -14.64 23.87 3.79
N GLU A 158 -15.79 24.54 3.82
CA GLU A 158 -17.06 23.92 3.46
C GLU A 158 -17.27 23.97 1.95
N GLY A 159 -17.91 22.93 1.41
CA GLY A 159 -18.23 22.90 -0.02
C GLY A 159 -19.08 21.73 -0.43
N VAL A 160 -19.23 21.58 -1.75
CA VAL A 160 -19.99 20.49 -2.37
C VAL A 160 -19.16 19.86 -3.48
N TRP A 161 -19.01 18.54 -3.45
CA TRP A 161 -18.41 17.75 -4.51
C TRP A 161 -19.36 16.61 -4.90
N ASN A 162 -19.71 16.49 -6.18
CA ASN A 162 -20.68 15.52 -6.68
C ASN A 162 -21.95 15.39 -5.81
N LYS A 163 -22.55 16.54 -5.48
CA LYS A 163 -23.77 16.67 -4.64
C LYS A 163 -23.59 16.27 -3.17
N LYS A 164 -22.39 15.90 -2.73
CA LYS A 164 -22.06 15.63 -1.31
C LYS A 164 -21.45 16.86 -0.67
N LYS A 165 -21.96 17.25 0.50
CA LYS A 165 -21.39 18.34 1.30
C LYS A 165 -20.18 17.84 2.09
N TYR A 166 -19.18 18.69 2.27
CA TYR A 166 -18.05 18.48 3.18
C TYR A 166 -17.81 19.74 4.01
N LYS A 167 -17.16 19.60 5.16
CA LYS A 167 -16.82 20.72 6.04
C LYS A 167 -15.33 21.01 6.16
N ALA A 168 -14.50 20.11 5.65
CA ALA A 168 -13.08 20.31 5.59
C ALA A 168 -12.48 19.65 4.34
N ARG A 169 -11.31 20.13 3.96
CA ARG A 169 -10.55 19.66 2.81
C ARG A 169 -9.15 19.24 3.26
N TRP A 170 -8.68 18.09 2.78
CA TRP A 170 -7.32 17.65 3.03
C TRP A 170 -6.33 18.52 2.26
N ASN A 171 -5.28 19.00 2.93
CA ASN A 171 -4.21 19.79 2.31
C ASN A 171 -2.82 19.14 2.39
N SER A 172 -2.65 18.12 3.24
CA SER A 172 -1.45 17.29 3.30
C SER A 172 -1.81 15.86 3.72
N MET A 173 -0.92 14.92 3.43
CA MET A 173 -1.15 13.49 3.67
C MET A 173 0.17 12.78 4.01
N THR A 174 0.23 12.13 5.17
CA THR A 174 1.34 11.26 5.57
C THR A 174 0.84 9.82 5.74
N PRO A 175 1.33 8.87 4.94
CA PRO A 175 0.89 7.47 4.97
C PRO A 175 1.17 6.76 6.31
N ASP A 176 0.18 6.03 6.82
CA ASP A 176 0.38 5.12 7.96
C ASP A 176 0.21 3.65 7.59
N HIS A 177 -0.96 3.23 7.09
CA HIS A 177 -1.25 1.83 6.77
C HIS A 177 -2.44 1.62 5.84
N LEU A 178 -2.55 0.41 5.29
CA LEU A 178 -3.78 -0.10 4.67
C LEU A 178 -4.47 -1.07 5.65
N ALA A 179 -5.77 -0.87 5.87
CA ALA A 179 -6.62 -1.82 6.57
C ALA A 179 -7.49 -2.56 5.55
N ILE A 180 -7.44 -3.89 5.56
CA ILE A 180 -8.46 -4.71 4.88
C ILE A 180 -9.53 -5.00 5.91
N LEU A 181 -10.76 -4.54 5.63
CA LEU A 181 -11.80 -4.46 6.64
C LEU A 181 -12.52 -5.80 6.82
N PRO A 182 -12.92 -6.15 8.06
CA PRO A 182 -13.76 -7.30 8.33
C PRO A 182 -15.08 -7.27 7.56
N GLU A 183 -15.72 -8.44 7.42
CA GLU A 183 -17.04 -8.54 6.82
C GLU A 183 -18.06 -7.68 7.58
N GLY A 184 -18.89 -6.94 6.84
CA GLY A 184 -19.88 -6.03 7.40
C GLY A 184 -19.37 -4.62 7.72
N THR A 185 -18.05 -4.38 7.67
CA THR A 185 -17.46 -3.05 7.88
C THR A 185 -17.28 -2.31 6.56
N ILE A 186 -17.78 -1.07 6.47
CA ILE A 186 -17.70 -0.23 5.27
C ILE A 186 -16.59 0.80 5.45
N GLY A 187 -15.70 0.91 4.46
CA GLY A 187 -14.62 1.90 4.47
C GLY A 187 -15.11 3.33 4.21
N ALA A 188 -14.36 4.32 4.72
CA ALA A 188 -14.65 5.73 4.47
C ALA A 188 -14.60 6.08 2.97
N CYS A 189 -13.68 5.45 2.24
CA CYS A 189 -13.79 5.25 0.79
C CYS A 189 -14.27 3.83 0.54
N SER A 190 -15.55 3.66 0.25
CA SER A 190 -16.16 2.34 0.16
C SER A 190 -16.01 1.68 -1.21
N VAL A 191 -16.37 0.40 -1.28
CA VAL A 191 -16.50 -0.32 -2.56
C VAL A 191 -17.51 0.33 -3.49
N ALA A 192 -18.64 0.80 -2.94
CA ALA A 192 -19.64 1.54 -3.70
C ALA A 192 -19.10 2.88 -4.25
N MET A 193 -18.08 3.47 -3.62
CA MET A 193 -17.40 4.65 -4.14
C MET A 193 -16.40 4.28 -5.24
N GLY A 194 -15.84 3.07 -5.23
CA GLY A 194 -14.85 2.61 -6.20
C GLY A 194 -13.49 2.24 -5.60
N CYS A 195 -13.42 2.19 -4.26
CA CYS A 195 -12.27 1.68 -3.49
C CYS A 195 -12.42 0.17 -3.22
N GLY A 196 -11.40 -0.47 -2.64
CA GLY A 196 -11.46 -1.89 -2.27
C GLY A 196 -10.42 -2.75 -2.98
N THR A 197 -10.38 -4.02 -2.59
CA THR A 197 -9.52 -5.01 -3.25
C THR A 197 -10.02 -5.31 -4.66
N ARG A 198 -9.11 -5.62 -5.57
CA ARG A 198 -9.41 -6.11 -6.92
C ARG A 198 -10.18 -5.14 -7.83
N MET A 199 -10.32 -3.87 -7.45
CA MET A 199 -11.07 -2.84 -8.19
C MET A 199 -10.33 -2.26 -9.42
N LEU A 200 -9.27 -2.93 -9.90
CA LEU A 200 -8.42 -2.47 -11.00
C LEU A 200 -8.91 -2.93 -12.38
N SER A 201 -10.21 -2.91 -12.69
CA SER A 201 -10.79 -3.54 -13.90
C SER A 201 -10.25 -3.02 -15.26
N SER A 202 -9.48 -1.93 -15.30
CA SER A 202 -8.88 -1.39 -16.53
C SER A 202 -7.41 -0.98 -16.38
N TRP A 203 -6.75 -1.35 -15.28
CA TRP A 203 -5.37 -0.95 -15.04
C TRP A 203 -4.42 -2.02 -15.55
N LYS A 204 -3.67 -1.70 -16.60
CA LYS A 204 -2.42 -2.40 -16.90
C LYS A 204 -1.31 -1.62 -16.21
N MET A 205 -0.51 -2.34 -15.43
CA MET A 205 0.80 -1.83 -15.03
C MET A 205 1.59 -1.77 -16.32
N ASP A 206 1.77 -0.57 -16.86
CA ASP A 206 2.81 -0.38 -17.86
C ASP A 206 4.13 -0.52 -17.09
N ASP A 207 5.02 -1.38 -17.60
CA ASP A 207 6.33 -1.65 -17.02
C ASP A 207 7.16 -0.36 -16.99
N ASP A 208 6.92 0.53 -16.04
CA ASP A 208 7.72 1.73 -15.86
C ASP A 208 9.09 1.31 -15.32
N LEU A 209 10.01 1.16 -16.28
CA LEU A 209 11.43 0.82 -16.23
C LEU A 209 12.28 1.60 -15.19
N LEU A 210 11.73 2.59 -14.50
CA LEU A 210 12.48 3.50 -13.64
C LEU A 210 13.03 2.85 -12.35
N ILE A 211 12.33 1.88 -11.76
CA ILE A 211 12.81 1.23 -10.53
C ILE A 211 13.90 0.18 -10.83
N VAL A 212 13.82 -0.48 -11.99
CA VAL A 212 14.74 -1.58 -12.35
C VAL A 212 16.13 -1.07 -12.69
N GLU A 213 16.24 0.10 -13.32
CA GLU A 213 17.53 0.74 -13.59
C GLU A 213 18.13 1.33 -12.31
N ALA A 214 17.34 2.04 -11.49
CA ALA A 214 17.83 2.59 -10.22
C ALA A 214 18.28 1.51 -9.22
N MET A 215 17.57 0.37 -9.13
CA MET A 215 17.98 -0.72 -8.24
C MET A 215 19.24 -1.46 -8.69
N ARG A 216 19.64 -1.36 -9.97
CA ARG A 216 20.93 -1.88 -10.43
C ARG A 216 22.11 -1.04 -9.95
N GLU A 217 21.89 0.24 -9.63
CA GLU A 217 22.92 1.16 -9.15
C GLU A 217 22.95 1.26 -7.61
N LEU A 218 21.84 0.94 -6.92
CA LEU A 218 21.70 1.07 -5.46
C LEU A 218 22.46 0.01 -4.63
N TYR A 219 23.03 -1.01 -5.24
CA TYR A 219 23.89 -1.99 -4.57
C TYR A 219 25.21 -2.14 -5.33
N ASP A 220 26.17 -1.30 -4.98
CA ASP A 220 27.59 -1.52 -5.23
C ASP A 220 28.26 -1.64 -3.85
N ASP A 221 28.97 -2.74 -3.60
CA ASP A 221 29.73 -2.90 -2.34
C ASP A 221 30.95 -1.94 -2.30
N ASP A 222 31.29 -1.33 -3.44
CA ASP A 222 32.42 -0.40 -3.63
C ASP A 222 31.96 1.06 -3.87
N GLN A 223 30.83 1.48 -3.30
CA GLN A 223 30.36 2.87 -3.38
C GLN A 223 31.48 3.84 -2.96
N PRO A 224 31.87 4.80 -3.82
CA PRO A 224 33.08 5.58 -3.59
C PRO A 224 32.98 6.38 -2.27
N ARG A 225 34.04 6.28 -1.49
CA ARG A 225 34.25 7.04 -0.26
C ARG A 225 35.55 7.80 -0.40
N ASP A 226 35.62 8.96 0.23
CA ASP A 226 36.91 9.62 0.44
C ASP A 226 37.73 8.86 1.50
N ASP A 227 38.98 9.26 1.67
CA ASP A 227 39.90 8.67 2.66
C ASP A 227 39.42 8.84 4.12
N ASN A 228 38.37 9.63 4.35
CA ASN A 228 37.73 9.86 5.65
C ASN A 228 36.41 9.08 5.81
N GLY A 229 36.02 8.27 4.84
CA GLY A 229 34.77 7.51 4.84
C GLY A 229 33.53 8.35 4.53
N GLN A 230 33.68 9.57 4.01
CA GLN A 230 32.58 10.40 3.53
C GLN A 230 32.18 10.03 2.11
N TRP A 231 30.90 10.22 1.80
CA TRP A 231 30.37 10.05 0.44
C TRP A 231 31.00 11.10 -0.48
N THR A 232 31.49 10.67 -1.63
CA THR A 232 31.95 11.57 -2.71
C THR A 232 30.83 11.75 -3.74
N ASP A 233 31.01 12.71 -4.66
CA ASP A 233 30.02 12.99 -5.70
C ASP A 233 29.77 11.74 -6.56
N GLY A 234 28.57 11.18 -6.46
CA GLY A 234 28.15 9.93 -7.11
C GLY A 234 27.37 8.96 -6.22
N GLY A 235 27.20 9.26 -4.92
CA GLY A 235 26.32 8.52 -4.00
C GLY A 235 24.85 8.92 -4.01
#